data_AF-A0A7X6NIY7-F1
#
_entry.id   AF-A0A7X6NIY7-F1
#
_cell.length_a   1.000
_cell.length_b   1.000
_cell.length_c   1.000
_cell.angle_alpha   90.00
_cell.angle_beta   90.00
_cell.angle_gamma   90.00
#
_symmetry.space_group_name_H-M   'P 1'
#
loop_
_entity.id
_entity.type
_entity.pdbx_description
1 polymer ?
#
loop_
_entity_poly.entity_id
_entity_poly.type
_entity_poly.pdbx_seq_one_letter_code
_entity_poly.pdbx_strand_id
1 'polypeptide(L)'
;LEDRNFLNRVKDESIKKISETSTNAVDKLKNTYNADLLQIKDKLYKYHKRDYEKIRDKYDEVFAKADINVYYKMEIKSVGLVK
;
A
#
# COMPACT_ATOMS: atom_id res chain seq x y z
N LEU A 1 -24.01 14.18 16.70
CA LEU A 1 -24.17 13.02 15.79
C LEU A 1 -23.76 13.37 14.36
N GLU A 2 -24.21 14.52 13.83
CA GLU A 2 -23.86 14.98 12.48
C GLU A 2 -22.36 15.19 12.24
N ASP A 3 -21.62 15.80 13.16
CA ASP A 3 -20.16 15.98 13.02
C ASP A 3 -19.39 14.66 12.91
N ARG A 4 -19.77 13.64 13.69
CA ARG A 4 -19.08 12.33 13.64
C ARG A 4 -19.34 11.64 12.31
N ASN A 5 -20.56 11.74 11.78
CA ASN A 5 -20.91 11.17 10.48
C ASN A 5 -20.18 11.89 9.35
N PHE A 6 -20.09 13.23 9.42
CA PHE A 6 -19.32 14.02 8.47
C PHE A 6 -17.84 13.64 8.49
N LEU A 7 -17.21 13.58 9.66
CA LEU A 7 -15.80 13.21 9.80
C LEU A 7 -15.51 11.78 9.33
N ASN A 8 -16.42 10.84 9.60
CA ASN A 8 -16.28 9.48 9.07
C ASN A 8 -16.35 9.47 7.55
N ARG A 9 -17.31 10.20 6.94
CA ARG A 9 -17.38 10.32 5.47
C ARG A 9 -16.10 10.92 4.89
N VAL A 10 -15.56 11.98 5.49
CA VAL A 10 -14.28 12.58 5.07
C VAL A 10 -13.15 11.56 5.15
N LYS A 11 -13.06 10.77 6.22
CA LYS A 11 -12.07 9.69 6.34
C LYS A 11 -12.25 8.65 5.25
N ASP A 12 -13.47 8.17 5.03
CA ASP A 12 -13.76 7.09 4.08
C ASP A 12 -13.45 7.53 2.64
N GLU A 13 -13.86 8.75 2.25
CA GLU A 13 -13.54 9.32 0.93
C GLU A 13 -12.04 9.54 0.74
N SER A 14 -11.35 10.00 1.79
CA SER A 14 -9.90 10.20 1.73
C SER A 14 -9.14 8.87 1.64
N ILE A 15 -9.53 7.86 2.43
CA ILE A 15 -8.97 6.51 2.35
C ILE A 15 -9.20 5.93 0.96
N LYS A 16 -10.42 6.06 0.41
CA LYS A 16 -10.76 5.59 -0.93
C LYS A 16 -9.82 6.20 -1.97
N LYS A 17 -9.69 7.52 -2.00
CA LYS A 17 -8.83 8.23 -2.97
C LYS A 17 -7.36 7.86 -2.84
N ILE A 18 -6.85 7.74 -1.60
CA ILE A 18 -5.48 7.29 -1.36
C ILE A 18 -5.32 5.86 -1.86
N SER A 19 -6.27 4.96 -1.54
CA SER A 19 -6.22 3.54 -1.90
C SER A 19 -6.21 3.30 -3.41
N GLU A 20 -6.98 4.07 -4.18
CA GLU A 20 -6.97 4.01 -5.65
C GLU A 20 -5.60 4.43 -6.20
N THR A 21 -5.02 5.49 -5.63
CA THR A 21 -3.72 6.04 -6.08
C THR A 21 -2.57 5.08 -5.79
N SER A 22 -2.48 4.55 -4.56
CA SER A 22 -1.45 3.60 -4.15
C SER A 22 -1.61 2.24 -4.82
N THR A 23 -2.83 1.75 -5.02
CA THR A 23 -3.06 0.51 -5.79
C THR A 23 -2.51 0.65 -7.20
N ASN A 24 -2.81 1.76 -7.88
CA ASN A 24 -2.28 2.04 -9.22
C ASN A 24 -0.75 2.19 -9.21
N ALA A 25 -0.17 2.78 -8.16
CA ALA A 25 1.29 2.88 -8.04
C ALA A 25 1.94 1.51 -7.87
N VAL A 26 1.41 0.67 -6.97
CA VAL A 26 1.87 -0.71 -6.76
C VAL A 26 1.73 -1.55 -8.02
N ASP A 27 0.62 -1.42 -8.74
CA ASP A 27 0.40 -2.10 -10.02
C ASP A 27 1.47 -1.73 -11.05
N LYS A 28 1.76 -0.43 -11.22
CA LYS A 28 2.83 0.03 -12.12
C LYS A 28 4.21 -0.48 -11.72
N LEU A 29 4.53 -0.48 -10.42
CA LEU A 29 5.81 -1.01 -9.93
C LEU A 29 6.00 -2.47 -10.32
N LYS A 30 4.95 -3.30 -10.19
CA LYS A 30 4.99 -4.72 -10.51
C LYS A 30 4.93 -4.99 -12.02
N ASN A 31 3.91 -4.43 -12.68
CA ASN A 31 3.49 -4.86 -14.01
C ASN A 31 4.06 -4.00 -15.15
N THR A 32 4.44 -2.75 -14.88
CA THR A 32 5.01 -1.85 -15.90
C THR A 32 6.53 -1.75 -15.78
N TYR A 33 7.03 -1.55 -14.58
CA TYR A 33 8.45 -1.25 -14.35
C TYR A 33 9.25 -2.43 -13.80
N ASN A 34 8.58 -3.48 -13.31
CA ASN A 34 9.21 -4.59 -12.59
C ASN A 34 10.25 -4.11 -11.57
N ALA A 35 9.88 -3.08 -10.79
CA ALA A 35 10.76 -2.33 -9.92
C ALA A 35 10.31 -2.46 -8.46
N ASP A 36 11.13 -3.09 -7.63
CA ASP A 36 10.87 -3.27 -6.20
C ASP A 36 11.31 -2.05 -5.36
N LEU A 37 10.61 -0.92 -5.53
CA LEU A 37 10.86 0.29 -4.73
C LEU A 37 10.37 0.18 -3.28
N LEU A 38 9.57 -0.85 -2.96
CA LEU A 38 9.09 -1.13 -1.60
C LEU A 38 10.08 -1.98 -0.78
N GLN A 39 11.21 -2.38 -1.39
CA GLN A 39 12.28 -3.18 -0.79
C GLN A 39 11.76 -4.52 -0.26
N ILE A 40 10.84 -5.17 -0.98
CA ILE A 40 10.25 -6.46 -0.59
C ILE A 40 11.32 -7.55 -0.61
N LYS A 41 12.21 -7.55 -1.61
CA LYS A 41 13.32 -8.48 -1.74
C LYS A 41 14.22 -8.46 -0.51
N ASP A 42 14.62 -7.27 -0.10
CA ASP A 42 15.51 -7.06 1.04
C ASP A 42 14.83 -7.46 2.35
N LYS A 43 13.54 -7.14 2.51
CA LYS A 43 12.75 -7.57 3.67
C LYS A 43 12.58 -9.09 3.72
N LEU A 44 12.32 -9.74 2.59
CA LEU A 44 12.25 -11.20 2.50
C LEU A 44 13.60 -11.84 2.83
N TYR A 45 14.69 -11.34 2.28
CA TYR A 45 16.03 -11.82 2.61
C TYR A 45 16.35 -11.67 4.11
N LYS A 46 16.01 -10.52 4.69
CA LYS A 46 16.34 -10.19 6.09
C LYS A 46 15.48 -10.94 7.10
N TYR A 47 14.17 -11.05 6.86
CA TYR A 47 13.21 -11.54 7.86
C TYR A 47 12.61 -12.90 7.52
N HIS A 48 12.66 -13.32 6.24
CA HIS A 48 12.08 -14.57 5.74
C HIS A 48 13.06 -15.33 4.83
N LYS A 49 14.33 -15.42 5.24
CA LYS A 49 15.43 -15.93 4.42
C LYS A 49 15.12 -17.27 3.73
N ARG A 50 14.51 -18.23 4.44
CA ARG A 50 14.13 -19.54 3.89
C ARG A 50 13.12 -19.44 2.74
N ASP A 51 12.19 -18.51 2.81
CA ASP A 51 11.20 -18.32 1.75
C ASP A 51 11.79 -17.54 0.58
N TYR A 52 12.65 -16.56 0.87
CA TYR A 52 13.43 -15.88 -0.15
C TYR A 52 14.30 -16.86 -0.95
N GLU A 53 15.01 -17.78 -0.30
CA GLU A 53 15.85 -18.79 -0.98
C GLU A 53 15.07 -19.66 -1.96
N LYS A 54 13.78 -19.96 -1.70
CA LYS A 54 12.91 -20.73 -2.62
C LYS A 54 12.54 -19.97 -3.88
N ILE A 55 12.55 -18.63 -3.84
CA ILE A 55 12.10 -17.78 -4.94
C ILE A 55 13.23 -16.94 -5.55
N ARG A 56 14.43 -16.94 -4.95
CA ARG A 56 15.54 -16.03 -5.27
C ARG A 56 15.82 -15.95 -6.78
N ASP A 57 15.92 -17.10 -7.42
CA ASP A 57 16.32 -17.20 -8.83
C ASP A 57 15.19 -16.80 -9.79
N LYS A 58 13.95 -16.69 -9.29
CA LYS A 58 12.74 -16.28 -10.02
C LYS A 58 12.02 -15.11 -9.35
N TYR A 59 12.77 -14.29 -8.60
CA TYR A 59 12.21 -13.26 -7.73
C TYR A 59 11.30 -12.30 -8.52
N ASP A 60 11.78 -11.83 -9.67
CA ASP A 60 11.05 -10.86 -10.51
C ASP A 60 9.71 -11.42 -11.00
N GLU A 61 9.66 -12.69 -11.40
CA GLU A 61 8.41 -13.36 -11.81
C GLU A 61 7.42 -13.46 -10.64
N VAL A 62 7.93 -13.82 -9.45
CA VAL A 62 7.11 -13.91 -8.24
C VAL A 62 6.62 -12.53 -7.82
N PHE A 63 7.47 -11.50 -7.89
CA PHE A 63 7.12 -10.12 -7.56
C PHE A 63 6.02 -9.57 -8.48
N ALA A 64 6.12 -9.78 -9.80
CA ALA A 64 5.09 -9.38 -10.74
C ALA A 64 3.72 -10.02 -10.44
N LYS A 65 3.71 -11.28 -9.99
CA LYS A 65 2.49 -12.03 -9.65
C LYS A 65 2.02 -11.85 -8.19
N ALA A 66 2.81 -11.19 -7.34
CA ALA A 66 2.51 -11.10 -5.92
C ALA A 66 1.23 -10.29 -5.64
N ASP A 67 0.38 -10.78 -4.73
CA ASP A 67 -0.70 -9.97 -4.20
C ASP A 67 -0.15 -9.05 -3.09
N ILE A 68 -0.21 -7.73 -3.30
CA ILE A 68 0.31 -6.72 -2.38
C ILE A 68 -0.86 -5.91 -1.84
N ASN A 69 -1.24 -6.21 -0.59
CA ASN A 69 -2.31 -5.54 0.12
C ASN A 69 -1.77 -4.35 0.93
N VAL A 70 -2.35 -3.16 0.73
CA VAL A 70 -2.00 -1.95 1.47
C VAL A 70 -3.13 -1.60 2.44
N TYR A 71 -2.80 -1.52 3.74
CA TYR A 71 -3.75 -1.19 4.80
C TYR A 71 -3.65 0.28 5.19
N TYR A 72 -4.80 0.96 5.30
CA TYR A 72 -4.89 2.37 5.68
C TYR A 72 -5.51 2.55 7.05
N LYS A 73 -4.87 3.35 7.88
CA LYS A 73 -5.42 3.83 9.15
C LYS A 73 -5.37 5.35 9.17
N MET A 74 -6.52 6.00 9.08
CA MET A 74 -6.62 7.46 9.09
C MET A 74 -7.17 7.99 10.41
N GLU A 75 -6.50 9.01 10.93
CA GLU A 75 -6.91 9.73 12.13
C GLU A 75 -6.95 11.22 11.84
N ILE A 76 -8.12 11.85 12.03
CA ILE A 76 -8.25 13.31 11.93
C ILE A 76 -7.80 13.89 13.27
N LYS A 77 -6.70 14.66 13.24
CA LYS A 77 -6.10 15.25 14.44
C LYS A 77 -6.75 16.57 14.86
N SER A 78 -7.26 17.34 13.90
CA SER A 78 -7.91 18.62 14.14
C SER A 78 -8.87 18.96 13.01
N VAL A 79 -9.90 19.75 13.33
CA VAL A 79 -10.76 20.40 12.35
C VAL A 79 -10.79 21.90 12.61
N GLY A 80 -10.86 22.68 11.55
CA GLY A 80 -10.96 24.14 11.61
C GLY A 80 -11.98 24.64 10.61
N LEU A 81 -12.70 25.69 10.99
CA LEU A 81 -13.60 26.39 10.08
C LEU A 81 -12.80 27.48 9.37
N VAL A 82 -12.78 27.42 8.04
CA VAL A 82 -12.25 28.50 7.21
C VAL A 82 -13.43 29.43 6.91
N LYS A 83 -13.27 30.72 7.22
CA LYS A 83 -14.23 31.79 6.91
C LYS A 83 -14.03 32.31 5.50
#